data_AF-A0A1N6F4J6-F1
#
_entry.id   AF-A0A1N6F4J6-F1
#
_cell.length_a   1.000
_cell.length_b   1.000
_cell.length_c   1.000
_cell.angle_alpha   90.00
_cell.angle_beta   90.00
_cell.angle_gamma   90.00
#
_symmetry.space_group_name_H-M   'P 1'
#
loop_
_entity.id
_entity.type
_entity.pdbx_description
1 polymer ?
#
loop_
_entity_poly.entity_id
_entity_poly.type
_entity_poly.pdbx_seq_one_letter_code
_entity_poly.pdbx_strand_id
1 'polypeptide(L)'
;MRVKRWWSGQFALMFSLGLLSLLTSPLHAASDEPLAGSTEKFNHIVDNAHMFDPLLVSVMNADLETQSKLAKLPVLIETVESLDGKTIDEAVARKELPPQEDGVYILLAKREKKIEVRVAKRFESVVGETERKGIRDAFIEGLRKGKPEEAVTLGVRALNRALRKVRNTELAPPEPSDASPKSHPNKPGSSLVVRNQVKLALSGARRILEGAEAKASELGLKVNIAVVDDGGHLLAFARMDGARPASGYTAITKATTAATFRQETGPSPRGTTTPDPLLNISLQNAAAASGGKLTTLFGGVPVLVDGQVIGGVGVGGGTGEQDAIVAKAGIEALLTELKESQSPPTSEPKPTLP
;
A
#
# COMPACT_ATOMS: atom_id res chain seq x y z
N MET A 1 76.84 13.27 -1.30
CA MET A 1 77.56 13.53 -2.55
C MET A 1 76.90 12.76 -3.70
N ARG A 2 76.19 13.49 -4.58
CA ARG A 2 76.21 13.45 -6.07
C ARG A 2 76.37 12.11 -6.87
N VAL A 3 75.34 11.86 -7.73
CA VAL A 3 75.28 11.34 -9.14
C VAL A 3 75.56 9.83 -9.38
N LYS A 4 74.95 9.03 -10.30
CA LYS A 4 74.34 9.11 -11.67
C LYS A 4 73.34 7.93 -11.84
N ARG A 5 72.17 7.95 -12.50
CA ARG A 5 71.61 8.47 -13.79
C ARG A 5 71.49 7.35 -14.85
N TRP A 6 70.28 7.16 -15.43
CA TRP A 6 69.89 6.85 -16.84
C TRP A 6 68.34 6.69 -16.88
N TRP A 7 67.52 7.63 -17.41
CA TRP A 7 66.99 7.81 -18.80
C TRP A 7 66.16 6.63 -19.34
N SER A 8 64.86 6.77 -19.61
CA SER A 8 64.16 7.53 -20.69
C SER A 8 62.70 7.80 -20.23
N GLY A 9 61.97 8.89 -20.52
CA GLY A 9 61.70 9.67 -21.74
C GLY A 9 60.16 9.88 -21.77
N GLN A 10 59.61 10.99 -21.23
CA GLN A 10 59.11 12.20 -21.91
C GLN A 10 57.92 11.98 -22.90
N PHE A 11 56.88 12.83 -23.06
CA PHE A 11 56.39 14.11 -22.50
C PHE A 11 54.93 14.29 -23.04
N ALA A 12 53.96 14.72 -22.21
CA ALA A 12 53.28 16.04 -22.22
C ALA A 12 52.29 16.33 -23.39
N LEU A 13 50.97 16.59 -23.17
CA LEU A 13 50.27 17.74 -22.56
C LEU A 13 50.01 18.87 -23.57
N MET A 14 48.74 19.28 -23.78
CA MET A 14 48.36 20.66 -24.10
C MET A 14 46.85 20.92 -23.86
N PHE A 15 46.60 22.12 -23.34
CA PHE A 15 45.37 22.74 -22.85
C PHE A 15 44.76 23.67 -23.94
N SER A 16 43.47 24.02 -23.81
CA SER A 16 42.94 25.42 -23.86
C SER A 16 41.68 25.68 -24.74
N LEU A 17 40.63 26.17 -24.04
CA LEU A 17 39.59 27.19 -24.34
C LEU A 17 38.89 27.30 -25.72
N GLY A 18 37.55 27.50 -25.67
CA GLY A 18 36.88 28.49 -26.54
C GLY A 18 35.39 28.28 -26.91
N LEU A 19 34.51 29.11 -26.33
CA LEU A 19 33.27 29.75 -26.87
C LEU A 19 32.03 28.95 -27.34
N LEU A 20 30.95 29.12 -26.56
CA LEU A 20 29.61 29.68 -26.89
C LEU A 20 29.10 29.69 -28.35
N SER A 21 27.97 29.00 -28.60
CA SER A 21 26.93 29.40 -29.54
C SER A 21 25.56 28.80 -29.15
N LEU A 22 24.58 29.68 -28.94
CA LEU A 22 23.14 29.41 -28.85
C LEU A 22 22.57 29.14 -30.25
N LEU A 23 21.59 28.24 -30.38
CA LEU A 23 20.33 28.47 -31.12
C LEU A 23 19.40 27.23 -31.09
N THR A 24 18.16 27.51 -30.67
CA THR A 24 16.84 26.93 -31.07
C THR A 24 16.43 25.52 -30.64
N SER A 25 15.41 25.52 -29.77
CA SER A 25 14.50 24.45 -29.32
C SER A 25 13.77 23.72 -30.47
N PRO A 26 13.04 22.60 -30.22
CA PRO A 26 11.76 22.69 -29.51
C PRO A 26 11.55 21.64 -28.40
N LEU A 27 10.75 22.07 -27.42
CA LEU A 27 9.91 21.21 -26.59
C LEU A 27 9.38 20.02 -27.40
N HIS A 28 9.64 18.80 -26.92
CA HIS A 28 8.75 17.68 -27.16
C HIS A 28 8.20 17.26 -25.81
N ALA A 29 6.89 17.41 -25.69
CA ALA A 29 6.07 16.91 -24.61
C ALA A 29 6.28 15.39 -24.50
N ALA A 30 6.93 14.97 -23.42
CA ALA A 30 6.72 13.62 -22.91
C ALA A 30 5.35 13.65 -22.23
N SER A 31 4.37 13.07 -22.91
CA SER A 31 3.07 12.75 -22.36
C SER A 31 3.24 11.83 -21.15
N ASP A 32 2.98 12.37 -19.96
CA ASP A 32 2.79 11.61 -18.73
C ASP A 32 1.53 10.74 -18.87
N GLU A 33 1.72 9.49 -19.31
CA GLU A 33 0.75 8.41 -19.11
C GLU A 33 0.96 7.84 -17.70
N PRO A 34 -0.06 7.85 -16.82
CA PRO A 34 0.10 7.40 -15.45
C PRO A 34 0.16 5.87 -15.41
N LEU A 35 1.30 5.34 -14.96
CA LEU A 35 1.49 3.93 -14.65
C LEU A 35 0.50 3.50 -13.55
N ALA A 36 -0.31 2.51 -13.88
CA ALA A 36 -1.35 1.96 -13.02
C ALA A 36 -0.81 1.37 -11.71
N GLY A 37 -1.43 1.78 -10.59
CA GLY A 37 -1.36 1.09 -9.31
C GLY A 37 -0.47 1.75 -8.24
N SER A 38 -0.59 3.06 -8.02
CA SER A 38 0.17 3.77 -6.98
C SER A 38 -0.76 4.36 -5.91
N THR A 39 -0.28 4.34 -4.67
CA THR A 39 -0.81 4.99 -3.46
C THR A 39 -0.95 6.52 -3.56
N GLU A 40 -0.93 7.09 -4.77
CA GLU A 40 -0.93 8.54 -5.04
C GLU A 40 -2.30 9.20 -4.97
N LYS A 41 -3.39 8.43 -4.82
CA LYS A 41 -4.77 8.97 -4.86
C LYS A 41 -5.26 9.68 -3.59
N PHE A 42 -4.44 9.78 -2.53
CA PHE A 42 -4.88 10.32 -1.25
C PHE A 42 -3.80 11.18 -0.58
N ASN A 43 -4.21 11.86 0.49
CA ASN A 43 -3.43 12.75 1.36
C ASN A 43 -3.02 14.07 0.72
N HIS A 44 -3.85 14.59 -0.17
CA HIS A 44 -3.63 15.85 -0.86
C HIS A 44 -4.94 16.58 -1.15
N ILE A 45 -4.80 17.84 -1.54
CA ILE A 45 -5.86 18.73 -2.00
C ILE A 45 -5.87 18.69 -3.53
N VAL A 46 -7.03 18.42 -4.11
CA VAL A 46 -7.32 18.50 -5.55
C VAL A 46 -8.14 19.77 -5.80
N ASP A 47 -7.49 20.85 -6.20
CA ASP A 47 -8.14 22.16 -6.37
C ASP A 47 -8.65 22.39 -7.81
N ASN A 48 -9.63 21.60 -8.25
CA ASN A 48 -10.18 21.71 -9.62
C ASN A 48 -10.93 23.02 -9.88
N ALA A 49 -11.38 23.71 -8.83
CA ALA A 49 -12.09 24.99 -8.94
C ALA A 49 -11.18 26.22 -8.83
N HIS A 50 -9.86 26.01 -8.74
CA HIS A 50 -8.85 27.05 -8.57
C HIS A 50 -9.24 28.03 -7.45
N MET A 51 -9.61 27.48 -6.30
CA MET A 51 -10.01 28.27 -5.13
C MET A 51 -8.80 28.77 -4.34
N PHE A 52 -7.64 28.12 -4.48
CA PHE A 52 -6.49 28.35 -3.60
C PHE A 52 -5.21 28.67 -4.39
N ASP A 53 -4.29 29.35 -3.72
CA ASP A 53 -2.94 29.56 -4.24
C ASP A 53 -2.18 28.21 -4.35
N PRO A 54 -1.57 27.90 -5.52
CA PRO A 54 -0.88 26.62 -5.73
C PRO A 54 0.31 26.37 -4.78
N LEU A 55 1.05 27.42 -4.38
CA LEU A 55 2.18 27.27 -3.45
C LEU A 55 1.66 26.93 -2.06
N LEU A 56 0.60 27.60 -1.62
CA LEU A 56 -0.05 27.28 -0.35
C LEU A 56 -0.61 25.85 -0.34
N VAL A 57 -1.26 25.41 -1.43
CA VAL A 57 -1.73 24.03 -1.59
C VAL A 57 -0.58 23.03 -1.45
N SER A 58 0.57 23.30 -2.07
CA SER A 58 1.76 22.45 -1.95
C SER A 58 2.23 22.31 -0.49
N VAL A 59 2.31 23.43 0.25
CA VAL A 59 2.67 23.42 1.68
C VAL A 59 1.65 22.65 2.51
N MET A 60 0.35 22.82 2.25
CA MET A 60 -0.70 22.10 2.96
C MET A 60 -0.69 20.59 2.66
N ASN A 61 -0.39 20.19 1.41
CA ASN A 61 -0.27 18.79 1.03
C ASN A 61 0.85 18.08 1.78
N ALA A 62 2.00 18.73 1.96
CA ALA A 62 3.11 18.16 2.75
C ALA A 62 2.72 17.93 4.22
N ASP A 63 1.99 18.86 4.84
CA ASP A 63 1.49 18.71 6.22
C ASP A 63 0.42 17.61 6.30
N LEU A 64 -0.54 17.60 5.37
CA LEU A 64 -1.59 16.58 5.28
C LEU A 64 -1.00 15.18 5.11
N GLU A 65 -0.03 15.01 4.21
CA GLU A 65 0.66 13.73 4.00
C GLU A 65 1.34 13.24 5.29
N THR A 66 2.00 14.14 6.02
CA THR A 66 2.64 13.79 7.29
C THR A 66 1.62 13.37 8.35
N GLN A 67 0.58 14.16 8.57
CA GLN A 67 -0.39 13.91 9.65
C GLN A 67 -1.32 12.72 9.34
N SER A 68 -1.75 12.55 8.08
CA SER A 68 -2.59 11.42 7.65
C SER A 68 -1.87 10.09 7.80
N LYS A 69 -0.59 10.01 7.41
CA LYS A 69 0.26 8.81 7.60
C LYS A 69 0.41 8.47 9.08
N LEU A 70 0.71 9.47 9.92
CA LEU A 70 0.82 9.27 11.37
C LEU A 70 -0.49 8.79 12.00
N ALA A 71 -1.64 9.28 11.52
CA ALA A 71 -2.96 8.86 11.97
C ALA A 71 -3.46 7.56 11.31
N LYS A 72 -2.75 7.04 10.30
CA LYS A 72 -3.22 5.94 9.42
C LYS A 72 -4.63 6.18 8.87
N LEU A 73 -4.93 7.44 8.55
CA LEU A 73 -6.24 7.90 8.11
C LEU A 73 -6.08 8.68 6.80
N PRO A 74 -6.41 8.06 5.64
CA PRO A 74 -6.39 8.74 4.35
C PRO A 74 -7.28 9.98 4.35
N VAL A 75 -6.80 11.05 3.72
CA VAL A 75 -7.54 12.31 3.57
C VAL A 75 -7.59 12.72 2.11
N LEU A 76 -8.73 13.15 1.61
CA LEU A 76 -8.83 13.83 0.33
C LEU A 76 -9.66 15.11 0.51
N ILE A 77 -9.14 16.23 0.03
CA ILE A 77 -9.86 17.50 -0.03
C ILE A 77 -9.99 17.86 -1.49
N GLU A 78 -11.20 18.15 -1.95
CA GLU A 78 -11.44 18.48 -3.34
C GLU A 78 -12.29 19.74 -3.46
N THR A 79 -11.94 20.58 -4.43
CA THR A 79 -12.77 21.71 -4.83
C THR A 79 -13.41 21.44 -6.18
N VAL A 80 -14.68 21.81 -6.33
CA VAL A 80 -15.42 21.72 -7.59
C VAL A 80 -16.08 23.05 -7.89
N GLU A 81 -16.14 23.39 -9.17
CA GLU A 81 -16.70 24.67 -9.62
C GLU A 81 -18.21 24.74 -9.31
N SER A 82 -18.95 23.64 -9.52
CA SER A 82 -20.39 23.52 -9.27
C SER A 82 -20.80 22.07 -8.97
N LEU A 83 -21.96 21.89 -8.34
CA LEU A 83 -22.67 20.61 -8.20
C LEU A 83 -23.65 20.35 -9.35
N ASP A 84 -23.81 21.29 -10.29
CA ASP A 84 -24.67 21.18 -11.48
C ASP A 84 -26.13 20.82 -11.16
N GLY A 85 -26.69 21.43 -10.11
CA GLY A 85 -28.09 21.21 -9.69
C GLY A 85 -28.34 19.89 -8.95
N LYS A 86 -27.31 19.07 -8.74
CA LYS A 86 -27.39 17.83 -7.96
C LYS A 86 -27.21 18.09 -6.48
N THR A 87 -27.70 17.15 -5.67
CA THR A 87 -27.35 17.12 -4.25
C THR A 87 -25.87 16.76 -4.07
N ILE A 88 -25.30 17.12 -2.92
CA ILE A 88 -23.92 16.71 -2.59
C ILE A 88 -23.81 15.18 -2.60
N ASP A 89 -24.82 14.49 -2.06
CA ASP A 89 -24.82 13.03 -1.99
C ASP A 89 -24.80 12.38 -3.38
N GLU A 90 -25.54 12.93 -4.33
CA GLU A 90 -25.51 12.48 -5.73
C GLU A 90 -24.19 12.83 -6.43
N ALA A 91 -23.59 13.98 -6.10
CA ALA A 91 -22.29 14.38 -6.66
C ALA A 91 -21.17 13.46 -6.18
N VAL A 92 -21.20 13.05 -4.92
CA VAL A 92 -20.23 12.09 -4.36
C VAL A 92 -20.51 10.65 -4.84
N ALA A 93 -21.75 10.29 -5.13
CA ALA A 93 -22.10 8.94 -5.61
C ALA A 93 -21.86 8.68 -7.12
N ARG A 94 -21.84 9.72 -7.98
CA ARG A 94 -21.81 9.58 -9.46
C ARG A 94 -20.45 9.77 -10.14
N LYS A 95 -19.42 10.24 -9.45
CA LYS A 95 -18.08 10.45 -10.03
C LYS A 95 -17.06 9.56 -9.34
N GLU A 96 -16.00 9.26 -10.07
CA GLU A 96 -14.74 8.59 -9.74
C GLU A 96 -14.00 9.26 -8.55
N LEU A 97 -14.70 9.47 -7.43
CA LEU A 97 -14.22 10.06 -6.20
C LEU A 97 -13.84 8.93 -5.23
N PRO A 98 -12.55 8.73 -4.92
CA PRO A 98 -12.11 7.60 -4.12
C PRO A 98 -12.47 7.77 -2.62
N PRO A 99 -12.55 6.69 -1.83
CA PRO A 99 -13.80 6.15 -1.32
C PRO A 99 -14.20 6.73 0.04
N GLN A 100 -15.51 6.90 0.23
CA GLN A 100 -16.14 7.10 1.54
C GLN A 100 -15.90 5.94 2.53
N GLU A 101 -15.21 4.89 2.11
CA GLU A 101 -15.08 3.63 2.84
C GLU A 101 -13.81 3.57 3.70
N ASP A 102 -12.78 4.40 3.42
CA ASP A 102 -11.47 4.27 4.06
C ASP A 102 -10.91 5.54 4.74
N GLY A 103 -11.51 6.72 4.57
CA GLY A 103 -10.86 7.98 4.97
C GLY A 103 -11.76 9.13 5.38
N VAL A 104 -11.17 10.34 5.38
CA VAL A 104 -11.90 11.61 5.45
C VAL A 104 -11.92 12.23 4.05
N TYR A 105 -13.11 12.53 3.55
CA TYR A 105 -13.31 13.22 2.28
C TYR A 105 -13.98 14.58 2.54
N ILE A 106 -13.39 15.65 2.00
CA ILE A 106 -13.91 17.01 2.13
C ILE A 106 -14.16 17.57 0.74
N LEU A 107 -15.42 17.91 0.43
CA LEU A 107 -15.81 18.53 -0.82
C LEU A 107 -16.17 20.00 -0.60
N LEU A 108 -15.60 20.88 -1.40
CA LEU A 108 -15.91 22.31 -1.44
C LEU A 108 -16.49 22.68 -2.80
N ALA A 109 -17.78 23.01 -2.83
CA ALA A 109 -18.45 23.48 -4.04
C ALA A 109 -18.47 25.02 -4.07
N LYS A 110 -17.72 25.60 -5.02
CA LYS A 110 -17.45 27.04 -5.09
C LYS A 110 -18.70 27.88 -5.31
N ARG A 111 -19.52 27.55 -6.33
CA ARG A 111 -20.72 28.32 -6.68
C ARG A 111 -21.83 28.20 -5.65
N GLU A 112 -22.07 26.99 -5.16
CA GLU A 112 -23.10 26.70 -4.17
C GLU A 112 -22.70 27.11 -2.75
N LYS A 113 -21.41 27.42 -2.52
CA LYS A 113 -20.81 27.73 -1.21
C LYS A 113 -21.12 26.64 -0.17
N LYS A 114 -21.13 25.39 -0.61
CA LYS A 114 -21.41 24.23 0.24
C LYS A 114 -20.12 23.47 0.52
N ILE A 115 -20.02 22.99 1.76
CA ILE A 115 -18.88 22.21 2.23
C ILE A 115 -19.41 20.97 2.93
N GLU A 116 -18.89 19.82 2.52
CA GLU A 116 -19.25 18.53 3.13
C GLU A 116 -18.00 17.83 3.66
N VAL A 117 -18.11 17.29 4.86
CA VAL A 117 -17.05 16.51 5.50
C VAL A 117 -17.59 15.11 5.74
N ARG A 118 -17.18 14.17 4.89
CA ARG A 118 -17.51 12.75 5.02
C ARG A 118 -16.35 12.02 5.70
N VAL A 119 -16.71 11.10 6.58
CA VAL A 119 -15.76 10.31 7.36
C VAL A 119 -16.21 8.86 7.24
N ALA A 120 -15.30 7.95 6.97
CA ALA A 120 -15.61 6.53 6.92
C ALA A 120 -16.17 6.03 8.26
N LYS A 121 -17.12 5.10 8.20
CA LYS A 121 -17.86 4.54 9.36
C LYS A 121 -16.95 4.19 10.55
N ARG A 122 -15.78 3.60 10.27
CA ARG A 122 -14.82 3.18 11.32
C ARG A 122 -14.22 4.34 12.14
N PHE A 123 -14.20 5.56 11.59
CA PHE A 123 -13.64 6.73 12.25
C PHE A 123 -14.71 7.67 12.83
N GLU A 124 -16.01 7.38 12.66
CA GLU A 124 -17.07 8.28 13.12
C GLU A 124 -17.13 8.43 14.64
N SER A 125 -16.67 7.43 15.39
CA SER A 125 -16.58 7.47 16.85
C SER A 125 -15.51 8.43 17.35
N VAL A 126 -14.50 8.75 16.53
CA VAL A 126 -13.35 9.61 16.90
C VAL A 126 -13.41 10.96 16.18
N VAL A 127 -13.82 10.96 14.91
CA VAL A 127 -14.15 12.15 14.11
C VAL A 127 -15.67 12.21 13.97
N GLY A 128 -16.31 12.56 15.09
CA GLY A 128 -17.75 12.65 15.21
C GLY A 128 -18.30 13.96 14.65
N GLU A 129 -19.57 14.21 14.91
CA GLU A 129 -20.28 15.40 14.42
C GLU A 129 -19.60 16.70 14.88
N THR A 130 -19.09 16.74 16.11
CA THR A 130 -18.39 17.91 16.65
C THR A 130 -17.13 18.25 15.86
N GLU A 131 -16.30 17.25 15.56
CA GLU A 131 -15.08 17.42 14.77
C GLU A 131 -15.40 17.83 13.34
N ARG A 132 -16.37 17.16 12.69
CA ARG A 132 -16.80 17.46 11.32
C ARG A 132 -17.32 18.88 11.20
N LYS A 133 -18.17 19.28 12.15
CA LYS A 133 -18.68 20.65 12.22
C LYS A 133 -17.53 21.65 12.40
N GLY A 134 -16.59 21.38 13.31
CA GLY A 134 -15.43 22.25 13.52
C GLY A 134 -14.53 22.38 12.29
N ILE A 135 -14.35 21.31 11.50
CA ILE A 135 -13.63 21.35 10.23
C ILE A 135 -14.40 22.18 9.21
N ARG A 136 -15.70 21.90 9.03
CA ARG A 136 -16.58 22.62 8.11
C ARG A 136 -16.62 24.12 8.41
N ASP A 137 -16.83 24.48 9.67
CA ASP A 137 -16.93 25.87 10.12
C ASP A 137 -15.62 26.63 9.86
N ALA A 138 -14.46 25.98 10.04
CA ALA A 138 -13.16 26.59 9.77
C ALA A 138 -12.96 26.95 8.28
N PHE A 139 -13.38 26.08 7.36
CA PHE A 139 -13.36 26.42 5.93
C PHE A 139 -14.38 27.51 5.58
N ILE A 140 -15.60 27.42 6.14
CA ILE A 140 -16.65 28.43 5.90
C ILE A 140 -16.21 29.81 6.38
N GLU A 141 -15.54 29.90 7.54
CA GLU A 141 -15.11 31.16 8.12
C GLU A 141 -14.20 31.94 7.16
N GLY A 142 -13.15 31.30 6.63
CA GLY A 142 -12.24 31.95 5.68
C GLY A 142 -12.92 32.31 4.36
N LEU A 143 -13.77 31.43 3.82
CA LEU A 143 -14.47 31.68 2.56
C LEU A 143 -15.50 32.81 2.69
N ARG A 144 -16.22 32.94 3.82
CA ARG A 144 -17.14 34.07 4.05
C ARG A 144 -16.43 35.41 4.13
N LYS A 145 -15.20 35.42 4.63
CA LYS A 145 -14.36 36.64 4.68
C LYS A 145 -13.75 36.99 3.33
N GLY A 146 -13.99 36.19 2.27
CA GLY A 146 -13.36 36.37 0.96
C GLY A 146 -11.86 36.07 0.97
N LYS A 147 -11.40 35.25 1.93
CA LYS A 147 -9.98 34.91 2.15
C LYS A 147 -9.78 33.40 1.99
N PRO A 148 -9.67 32.89 0.75
CA PRO A 148 -9.55 31.47 0.50
C PRO A 148 -8.29 30.85 1.10
N GLU A 149 -7.20 31.60 1.24
CA GLU A 149 -5.95 31.17 1.87
C GLU A 149 -6.13 30.95 3.37
N GLU A 150 -6.88 31.84 4.03
CA GLU A 150 -7.26 31.70 5.44
C GLU A 150 -8.18 30.47 5.61
N ALA A 151 -9.09 30.24 4.65
CA ALA A 151 -10.00 29.10 4.66
C ALA A 151 -9.27 27.76 4.62
N VAL A 152 -8.37 27.57 3.65
CA VAL A 152 -7.63 26.31 3.52
C VAL A 152 -6.70 26.09 4.72
N THR A 153 -6.05 27.14 5.19
CA THR A 153 -5.16 27.06 6.37
C THR A 153 -5.91 26.67 7.64
N LEU A 154 -7.03 27.34 7.94
CA LEU A 154 -7.83 27.05 9.12
C LEU A 154 -8.49 25.67 9.04
N GLY A 155 -9.00 25.32 7.86
CA GLY A 155 -9.63 24.03 7.58
C GLY A 155 -8.68 22.86 7.74
N VAL A 156 -7.50 22.91 7.10
CA VAL A 156 -6.45 21.89 7.24
C VAL A 156 -5.96 21.79 8.69
N ARG A 157 -5.79 22.92 9.38
CA ARG A 157 -5.41 22.93 10.80
C ARG A 157 -6.47 22.29 11.70
N ALA A 158 -7.76 22.49 11.40
CA ALA A 158 -8.85 21.83 12.11
C ALA A 158 -8.86 20.33 11.87
N LEU A 159 -8.66 19.91 10.62
CA LEU A 159 -8.53 18.51 10.26
C LEU A 159 -7.34 17.84 10.98
N ASN A 160 -6.16 18.48 10.99
CA ASN A 160 -4.98 17.94 11.67
C ASN A 160 -5.19 17.77 13.18
N ARG A 161 -6.02 18.60 13.82
CA ARG A 161 -6.43 18.34 15.22
C ARG A 161 -7.26 17.07 15.35
N ALA A 162 -8.18 16.81 14.43
CA ALA A 162 -8.97 15.58 14.40
C ALA A 162 -8.08 14.35 14.12
N LEU A 163 -7.15 14.44 13.17
CA LEU A 163 -6.19 13.37 12.88
C LEU A 163 -5.31 13.02 14.10
N ARG A 164 -4.90 14.02 14.89
CA ARG A 164 -4.15 13.76 16.14
C ARG A 164 -4.98 13.02 17.19
N LYS A 165 -6.30 13.26 17.26
CA LYS A 165 -7.20 12.49 18.13
C LYS A 165 -7.28 11.04 17.68
N VAL A 166 -7.42 10.81 16.37
CA VAL A 166 -7.42 9.49 15.73
C VAL A 166 -6.13 8.74 16.05
N ARG A 167 -4.96 9.36 15.84
CA ARG A 167 -3.65 8.77 16.18
C ARG A 167 -3.55 8.30 17.64
N ASN A 168 -4.10 9.08 18.55
CA ASN A 168 -4.02 8.80 19.98
C ASN A 168 -5.13 7.85 20.47
N THR A 169 -5.99 7.36 19.57
CA THR A 169 -7.10 6.46 19.88
C THR A 169 -6.84 5.12 19.22
N GLU A 170 -6.97 4.03 19.98
CA GLU A 170 -6.89 2.68 19.42
C GLU A 170 -8.18 2.39 18.64
N LEU A 171 -8.12 2.53 17.31
CA LEU A 171 -9.24 2.30 16.40
C LEU A 171 -9.33 0.82 16.01
N ALA A 172 -10.53 0.25 16.13
CA ALA A 172 -10.83 -1.08 15.63
C ALA A 172 -10.71 -1.13 14.09
N PRO A 173 -10.23 -2.24 13.50
CA PRO A 173 -10.15 -2.40 12.05
C PRO A 173 -11.53 -2.35 11.37
N PRO A 174 -11.62 -1.98 10.08
CA PRO A 174 -12.87 -1.91 9.33
C PRO A 174 -13.64 -3.24 9.37
N GLU A 175 -14.92 -3.18 9.75
CA GLU A 175 -15.86 -4.29 9.60
C GLU A 175 -16.24 -4.46 8.11
N PRO A 176 -16.18 -5.68 7.53
CA PRO A 176 -16.60 -5.93 6.16
C PRO A 176 -18.12 -5.79 5.98
N SER A 177 -18.53 -5.25 4.82
CA SER A 177 -19.92 -4.90 4.52
C SER A 177 -20.81 -6.12 4.21
N ASP A 178 -21.98 -6.10 4.84
CA ASP A 178 -23.26 -6.79 4.56
C ASP A 178 -23.29 -8.30 4.28
N ALA A 179 -23.64 -9.06 5.33
CA ALA A 179 -24.85 -9.89 5.36
C ALA A 179 -25.21 -10.27 6.81
N SER A 180 -26.27 -9.66 7.36
CA SER A 180 -26.83 -10.07 8.67
C SER A 180 -27.57 -11.41 8.57
N PRO A 181 -27.59 -12.20 9.67
CA PRO A 181 -28.82 -12.20 10.45
C PRO A 181 -28.59 -11.84 11.92
N LYS A 182 -29.61 -11.18 12.46
CA LYS A 182 -29.69 -10.42 13.72
C LYS A 182 -29.16 -11.20 14.95
N SER A 183 -28.23 -10.59 15.68
CA SER A 183 -28.01 -10.85 17.11
C SER A 183 -27.89 -9.53 17.88
N HIS A 184 -28.48 -9.51 19.08
CA HIS A 184 -28.65 -8.36 19.97
C HIS A 184 -27.38 -7.50 20.23
N PRO A 185 -27.55 -6.20 20.56
CA PRO A 185 -26.45 -5.25 20.60
C PRO A 185 -25.60 -5.48 21.86
N ASN A 186 -24.34 -5.83 21.67
CA ASN A 186 -23.36 -5.85 22.75
C ASN A 186 -22.27 -4.81 22.47
N LYS A 187 -21.85 -4.08 23.52
CA LYS A 187 -20.75 -3.10 23.55
C LYS A 187 -19.50 -3.62 22.82
N PRO A 188 -18.64 -2.76 22.24
CA PRO A 188 -17.37 -3.17 21.64
C PRO A 188 -16.37 -3.53 22.75
N GLY A 189 -16.51 -4.74 23.27
CA GLY A 189 -15.45 -5.52 23.88
C GLY A 189 -15.20 -6.68 22.94
N SER A 190 -13.93 -6.97 22.68
CA SER A 190 -13.42 -8.11 21.91
C SER A 190 -14.40 -9.29 21.88
N SER A 191 -14.70 -9.78 20.67
CA SER A 191 -15.23 -11.13 20.61
C SER A 191 -14.21 -12.04 21.30
N LEU A 192 -14.58 -12.62 22.43
CA LEU A 192 -13.72 -13.59 23.13
C LEU A 192 -13.42 -14.80 22.23
N VAL A 193 -14.21 -14.98 21.16
CA VAL A 193 -14.07 -16.06 20.17
C VAL A 193 -14.34 -15.52 18.77
N VAL A 194 -13.36 -15.59 17.87
CA VAL A 194 -13.57 -15.34 16.44
C VAL A 194 -14.22 -16.57 15.81
N ARG A 195 -15.27 -16.36 15.01
CA ARG A 195 -15.98 -17.41 14.28
C ARG A 195 -15.84 -17.18 12.77
N ASN A 196 -15.94 -18.25 11.99
CA ASN A 196 -15.92 -18.21 10.52
C ASN A 196 -14.61 -17.65 9.91
N GLN A 197 -13.46 -17.92 10.52
CA GLN A 197 -12.16 -17.56 9.95
C GLN A 197 -11.87 -18.40 8.70
N VAL A 198 -11.47 -17.74 7.61
CA VAL A 198 -10.96 -18.42 6.40
C VAL A 198 -9.59 -18.99 6.73
N LYS A 199 -9.38 -20.28 6.44
CA LYS A 199 -8.11 -20.97 6.69
C LYS A 199 -7.57 -21.58 5.42
N LEU A 200 -6.25 -21.52 5.26
CA LEU A 200 -5.57 -22.20 4.17
C LEU A 200 -5.61 -23.71 4.39
N ALA A 201 -6.33 -24.42 3.52
CA ALA A 201 -6.35 -25.88 3.51
C ALA A 201 -5.08 -26.45 2.86
N LEU A 202 -4.75 -27.71 3.18
CA LEU A 202 -3.62 -28.42 2.58
C LEU A 202 -3.71 -28.49 1.05
N SER A 203 -4.90 -28.65 0.48
CA SER A 203 -5.11 -28.62 -0.98
C SER A 203 -4.71 -27.28 -1.59
N GLY A 204 -5.10 -26.17 -0.97
CA GLY A 204 -4.67 -24.84 -1.39
C GLY A 204 -3.15 -24.65 -1.25
N ALA A 205 -2.56 -25.15 -0.17
CA ALA A 205 -1.11 -25.10 0.01
C ALA A 205 -0.35 -25.91 -1.07
N ARG A 206 -0.87 -27.07 -1.49
CA ARG A 206 -0.33 -27.84 -2.62
C ARG A 206 -0.47 -27.10 -3.93
N ARG A 207 -1.61 -26.46 -4.17
CA ARG A 207 -1.82 -25.66 -5.38
C ARG A 207 -0.83 -24.50 -5.48
N ILE A 208 -0.54 -23.85 -4.35
CA ILE A 208 0.51 -22.83 -4.27
C ILE A 208 1.87 -23.42 -4.65
N LEU A 209 2.24 -24.59 -4.11
CA LEU A 209 3.50 -25.25 -4.44
C LEU A 209 3.62 -25.50 -5.95
N GLU A 210 2.59 -26.08 -6.57
CA GLU A 210 2.59 -26.38 -8.01
C GLU A 210 2.79 -25.12 -8.86
N GLY A 211 2.08 -24.03 -8.54
CA GLY A 211 2.24 -22.75 -9.24
C GLY A 211 3.64 -22.16 -9.09
N ALA A 212 4.20 -22.24 -7.88
CA ALA A 212 5.56 -21.78 -7.60
C ALA A 212 6.62 -22.65 -8.29
N GLU A 213 6.49 -23.98 -8.28
CA GLU A 213 7.40 -24.89 -8.97
C GLU A 213 7.38 -24.69 -10.49
N ALA A 214 6.21 -24.46 -11.07
CA ALA A 214 6.06 -24.13 -12.48
C ALA A 214 6.81 -22.83 -12.81
N LYS A 215 6.63 -21.77 -12.00
CA LYS A 215 7.31 -20.50 -12.23
C LYS A 215 8.83 -20.61 -12.03
N ALA A 216 9.28 -21.32 -11.02
CA ALA A 216 10.70 -21.57 -10.79
C ALA A 216 11.34 -22.31 -11.98
N SER A 217 10.63 -23.31 -12.51
CA SER A 217 11.09 -24.07 -13.69
C SER A 217 11.16 -23.20 -14.94
N GLU A 218 10.16 -22.34 -15.17
CA GLU A 218 10.15 -21.35 -16.27
C GLU A 218 11.36 -20.41 -16.18
N LEU A 219 11.73 -19.97 -14.98
CA LEU A 219 12.87 -19.10 -14.73
C LEU A 219 14.23 -19.86 -14.68
N GLY A 220 14.23 -21.18 -14.85
CA GLY A 220 15.44 -22.00 -14.75
C GLY A 220 16.03 -22.08 -13.34
N LEU A 221 15.24 -21.81 -12.31
CA LEU A 221 15.66 -21.78 -10.91
C LEU A 221 15.42 -23.14 -10.23
N LYS A 222 16.32 -23.50 -9.30
CA LYS A 222 16.15 -24.66 -8.40
C LYS A 222 15.99 -24.15 -6.98
N VAL A 223 14.76 -24.18 -6.46
CA VAL A 223 14.40 -23.51 -5.19
C VAL A 223 13.82 -24.46 -4.16
N ASN A 224 13.81 -24.01 -2.90
CA ASN A 224 12.99 -24.55 -1.83
C ASN A 224 11.77 -23.65 -1.66
N ILE A 225 10.59 -24.23 -1.50
CA ILE A 225 9.33 -23.51 -1.36
C ILE A 225 8.65 -24.02 -0.09
N ALA A 226 8.27 -23.10 0.79
CA ALA A 226 7.55 -23.37 2.02
C ALA A 226 6.22 -22.64 2.03
N VAL A 227 5.15 -23.32 2.45
CA VAL A 227 3.82 -22.74 2.65
C VAL A 227 3.40 -23.01 4.09
N VAL A 228 3.01 -21.96 4.80
CA VAL A 228 2.62 -21.98 6.21
C VAL A 228 1.18 -21.48 6.40
N ASP A 229 0.55 -21.86 7.51
CA ASP A 229 -0.72 -21.29 7.96
C ASP A 229 -0.56 -19.85 8.49
N ASP A 230 -1.67 -19.25 8.92
CA ASP A 230 -1.71 -17.88 9.44
C ASP A 230 -0.94 -17.70 10.77
N GLY A 231 -0.67 -18.79 11.49
CA GLY A 231 0.18 -18.84 12.68
C GLY A 231 1.65 -19.13 12.37
N GLY A 232 2.01 -19.36 11.11
CA GLY A 232 3.36 -19.69 10.68
C GLY A 232 3.76 -21.16 10.80
N HIS A 233 2.80 -22.07 11.01
CA HIS A 233 3.05 -23.51 11.02
C HIS A 233 3.12 -24.07 9.60
N LEU A 234 4.10 -24.92 9.35
CA LEU A 234 4.33 -25.51 8.03
C LEU A 234 3.18 -26.41 7.61
N LEU A 235 2.55 -26.09 6.47
CA LEU A 235 1.51 -26.90 5.84
C LEU A 235 2.07 -27.76 4.72
N ALA A 236 2.96 -27.18 3.90
CA ALA A 236 3.57 -27.87 2.78
C ALA A 236 4.98 -27.34 2.51
N PHE A 237 5.86 -28.21 2.03
CA PHE A 237 7.23 -27.87 1.68
C PHE A 237 7.69 -28.70 0.50
N ALA A 238 8.36 -28.05 -0.45
CA ALA A 238 8.99 -28.71 -1.58
C ALA A 238 10.44 -28.21 -1.73
N ARG A 239 11.36 -29.15 -1.93
CA ARG A 239 12.73 -28.86 -2.36
C ARG A 239 12.89 -29.42 -3.75
N MET A 240 12.99 -28.54 -4.75
CA MET A 240 13.25 -28.96 -6.12
C MET A 240 14.61 -29.67 -6.23
N ASP A 241 14.73 -30.59 -7.18
CA ASP A 241 15.99 -31.27 -7.44
C ASP A 241 17.09 -30.28 -7.82
N GLY A 242 18.26 -30.42 -7.18
CA GLY A 242 19.38 -29.51 -7.34
C GLY A 242 19.26 -28.19 -6.56
N ALA A 243 18.16 -27.95 -5.83
CA ALA A 243 18.04 -26.78 -4.96
C ALA A 243 19.00 -26.88 -3.77
N ARG A 244 19.57 -25.74 -3.38
CA ARG A 244 20.55 -25.67 -2.27
C ARG A 244 19.89 -26.11 -0.95
N PRO A 245 20.39 -27.16 -0.25
CA PRO A 245 19.78 -27.63 0.99
C PRO A 245 19.73 -26.56 2.10
N ALA A 246 20.75 -25.71 2.18
CA ALA A 246 20.82 -24.61 3.15
C ALA A 246 19.68 -23.58 2.99
N SER A 247 19.10 -23.46 1.80
CA SER A 247 17.99 -22.53 1.55
C SER A 247 16.62 -23.07 2.02
N GLY A 248 16.53 -24.32 2.47
CA GLY A 248 15.28 -24.90 3.00
C GLY A 248 14.82 -24.21 4.28
N TYR A 249 15.73 -24.02 5.23
CA TYR A 249 15.43 -23.31 6.48
C TYR A 249 15.03 -21.86 6.23
N THR A 250 15.74 -21.17 5.32
CA THR A 250 15.42 -19.77 5.03
C THR A 250 14.08 -19.63 4.32
N ALA A 251 13.68 -20.57 3.45
CA ALA A 251 12.35 -20.58 2.85
C ALA A 251 11.25 -20.67 3.92
N ILE A 252 11.40 -21.58 4.90
CA ILE A 252 10.45 -21.71 6.02
C ILE A 252 10.41 -20.42 6.85
N THR A 253 11.56 -19.90 7.27
CA THR A 253 11.63 -18.65 8.05
C THR A 253 11.01 -17.46 7.31
N LYS A 254 11.20 -17.35 5.99
CA LYS A 254 10.58 -16.31 5.15
C LYS A 254 9.05 -16.47 5.11
N ALA A 255 8.55 -17.69 4.93
CA ALA A 255 7.11 -17.98 4.92
C ALA A 255 6.47 -17.64 6.27
N THR A 256 7.07 -18.11 7.37
CA THR A 256 6.64 -17.82 8.75
C THR A 256 6.64 -16.33 9.01
N THR A 257 7.71 -15.61 8.66
CA THR A 257 7.78 -14.16 8.84
C THR A 257 6.65 -13.47 8.08
N ALA A 258 6.45 -13.82 6.80
CA ALA A 258 5.43 -13.18 5.98
C ALA A 258 4.02 -13.40 6.54
N ALA A 259 3.73 -14.63 6.99
CA ALA A 259 2.44 -14.98 7.59
C ALA A 259 2.20 -14.20 8.89
N THR A 260 3.17 -14.18 9.82
CA THR A 260 2.97 -13.59 11.15
C THR A 260 3.10 -12.07 11.17
N PHE A 261 3.93 -11.49 10.30
CA PHE A 261 4.05 -10.03 10.14
C PHE A 261 3.01 -9.46 9.17
N ARG A 262 2.27 -10.32 8.45
CA ARG A 262 1.23 -9.91 7.51
C ARG A 262 1.76 -9.01 6.38
N GLN A 263 3.04 -9.18 6.01
CA GLN A 263 3.78 -8.34 5.06
C GLN A 263 4.83 -9.16 4.29
N GLU A 264 5.22 -8.69 3.12
CA GLU A 264 6.35 -9.29 2.38
C GLU A 264 7.65 -9.15 3.18
N THR A 265 8.52 -10.16 3.12
CA THR A 265 9.84 -10.08 3.74
C THR A 265 10.80 -9.26 2.87
N GLY A 266 11.74 -8.58 3.52
CA GLY A 266 12.69 -7.68 2.89
C GLY A 266 13.11 -6.56 3.86
N PRO A 267 14.19 -5.82 3.59
CA PRO A 267 14.47 -4.55 4.24
C PRO A 267 13.27 -3.60 4.05
N SER A 268 12.66 -3.16 5.15
CA SER A 268 11.53 -2.23 5.15
C SER A 268 12.01 -0.80 5.49
N PRO A 269 11.35 0.27 4.99
CA PRO A 269 10.27 0.30 4.00
C PRO A 269 10.71 0.95 2.67
N ARG A 270 10.06 0.51 1.59
CA ARG A 270 9.91 1.28 0.35
C ARG A 270 9.61 2.75 0.70
N GLY A 271 10.55 3.64 0.42
CA GLY A 271 10.39 5.08 0.65
C GLY A 271 11.62 5.80 1.23
N THR A 272 12.56 5.09 1.85
CA THR A 272 13.86 5.67 2.23
C THR A 272 14.94 5.06 1.36
N THR A 273 15.63 5.90 0.58
CA THR A 273 16.80 5.52 -0.23
C THR A 273 18.01 5.09 0.59
N THR A 274 17.93 5.18 1.93
CA THR A 274 18.96 4.74 2.87
C THR A 274 18.47 3.53 3.67
N PRO A 275 19.22 2.41 3.67
CA PRO A 275 19.00 1.32 4.63
C PRO A 275 19.11 1.89 6.04
N ASP A 276 18.10 1.71 6.89
CA ASP A 276 18.18 2.06 8.31
C ASP A 276 18.96 0.96 9.06
N PRO A 277 20.21 1.21 9.48
CA PRO A 277 21.02 0.20 10.17
C PRO A 277 20.41 -0.20 11.52
N LEU A 278 19.69 0.72 12.20
CA LEU A 278 19.07 0.47 13.50
C LEU A 278 17.84 -0.44 13.35
N LEU A 279 17.08 -0.28 12.26
CA LEU A 279 15.93 -1.15 11.97
C LEU A 279 16.39 -2.57 11.62
N ASN A 280 17.48 -2.70 10.85
CA ASN A 280 18.08 -4.00 10.54
C ASN A 280 18.62 -4.71 11.80
N ILE A 281 19.30 -3.99 12.69
CA ILE A 281 19.79 -4.55 13.97
C ILE A 281 18.61 -4.95 14.87
N SER A 282 17.57 -4.10 14.96
CA SER A 282 16.38 -4.40 15.77
C SER A 282 15.65 -5.64 15.28
N LEU A 283 15.58 -5.83 13.96
CA LEU A 283 14.92 -6.98 13.36
C LEU A 283 15.77 -8.26 13.43
N GLN A 284 17.10 -8.16 13.39
CA GLN A 284 18.02 -9.26 13.73
C GLN A 284 17.91 -9.67 15.21
N ASN A 285 17.78 -8.70 16.12
CA ASN A 285 17.53 -8.98 17.54
C ASN A 285 16.16 -9.63 17.75
N ALA A 286 15.12 -9.22 17.02
CA ALA A 286 13.82 -9.88 17.02
C ALA A 286 13.90 -11.30 16.44
N ALA A 287 14.73 -11.54 15.42
CA ALA A 287 15.01 -12.87 14.90
C ALA A 287 15.68 -13.76 15.96
N ALA A 288 16.64 -13.24 16.72
CA ALA A 288 17.25 -13.96 17.83
C ALA A 288 16.24 -14.24 18.96
N ALA A 289 15.44 -13.24 19.35
CA ALA A 289 14.43 -13.37 20.41
C ALA A 289 13.28 -14.32 20.05
N SER A 290 12.99 -14.50 18.76
CA SER A 290 11.98 -15.45 18.25
C SER A 290 12.53 -16.87 18.00
N GLY A 291 13.80 -17.13 18.34
CA GLY A 291 14.45 -18.43 18.13
C GLY A 291 14.76 -18.72 16.66
N GLY A 292 15.06 -17.69 15.86
CA GLY A 292 15.42 -17.81 14.44
C GLY A 292 14.22 -17.92 13.49
N LYS A 293 13.00 -17.64 13.96
CA LYS A 293 11.76 -17.75 13.17
C LYS A 293 11.45 -16.52 12.33
N LEU A 294 12.24 -15.45 12.45
CA LEU A 294 12.05 -14.20 11.71
C LEU A 294 13.24 -13.89 10.80
N THR A 295 12.98 -13.24 9.66
CA THR A 295 14.04 -12.83 8.73
C THR A 295 13.69 -11.56 7.94
N THR A 296 14.72 -10.80 7.58
CA THR A 296 14.64 -9.63 6.68
C THR A 296 14.98 -9.98 5.23
N LEU A 297 15.29 -11.24 4.95
CA LEU A 297 15.64 -11.67 3.61
C LEU A 297 14.38 -11.65 2.72
N PHE A 298 14.49 -11.03 1.55
CA PHE A 298 13.45 -11.05 0.52
C PHE A 298 13.05 -12.48 0.13
N GLY A 299 11.79 -12.67 -0.25
CA GLY A 299 11.26 -13.93 -0.80
C GLY A 299 10.14 -14.59 -0.01
N GLY A 300 9.66 -13.96 1.07
CA GLY A 300 8.44 -14.31 1.79
C GLY A 300 7.29 -13.40 1.39
N VAL A 301 6.12 -13.97 1.10
CA VAL A 301 4.92 -13.24 0.65
C VAL A 301 3.70 -13.77 1.40
N PRO A 302 2.87 -12.91 2.02
CA PRO A 302 1.67 -13.33 2.73
C PRO A 302 0.59 -13.78 1.72
N VAL A 303 -0.19 -14.81 2.09
CA VAL A 303 -1.34 -15.27 1.31
C VAL A 303 -2.58 -14.55 1.80
N LEU A 304 -3.17 -13.71 0.95
CA LEU A 304 -4.37 -12.93 1.29
C LEU A 304 -5.59 -13.49 0.53
N VAL A 305 -6.66 -13.77 1.26
CA VAL A 305 -7.99 -14.11 0.73
C VAL A 305 -9.01 -13.33 1.53
N ASP A 306 -9.94 -12.65 0.85
CA ASP A 306 -11.01 -11.86 1.48
C ASP A 306 -10.50 -10.85 2.53
N GLY A 307 -9.35 -10.22 2.25
CA GLY A 307 -8.69 -9.26 3.15
C GLY A 307 -8.03 -9.89 4.39
N GLN A 308 -8.11 -11.21 4.56
CA GLN A 308 -7.49 -11.95 5.66
C GLN A 308 -6.20 -12.61 5.18
N VAL A 309 -5.13 -12.50 5.99
CA VAL A 309 -3.93 -13.30 5.76
C VAL A 309 -4.16 -14.70 6.30
N ILE A 310 -4.29 -15.65 5.39
CA ILE A 310 -4.59 -17.06 5.70
C ILE A 310 -3.35 -17.95 5.75
N GLY A 311 -2.18 -17.37 5.44
CA GLY A 311 -0.91 -18.08 5.42
C GLY A 311 0.24 -17.23 4.86
N GLY A 312 1.36 -17.90 4.59
CA GLY A 312 2.53 -17.28 3.97
C GLY A 312 3.29 -18.26 3.08
N VAL A 313 3.92 -17.74 2.03
CA VAL A 313 4.77 -18.49 1.11
C VAL A 313 6.18 -17.95 1.20
N GLY A 314 7.17 -18.82 1.31
CA GLY A 314 8.58 -18.45 1.36
C GLY A 314 9.37 -19.27 0.37
N VAL A 315 10.21 -18.60 -0.42
CA VAL A 315 11.05 -19.25 -1.43
C VAL A 315 12.52 -18.98 -1.13
N GLY A 316 13.37 -19.98 -1.39
CA GLY A 316 14.81 -19.87 -1.21
C GLY A 316 15.58 -20.67 -2.24
N GLY A 317 16.33 -19.97 -3.09
CA GLY A 317 17.28 -20.60 -4.03
C GLY A 317 17.78 -19.68 -5.14
N GLY A 318 17.03 -18.61 -5.48
CA GLY A 318 17.46 -17.55 -6.39
C GLY A 318 17.93 -16.29 -5.65
N THR A 319 17.88 -15.14 -6.33
CA THR A 319 17.94 -13.84 -5.66
C THR A 319 16.66 -13.59 -4.85
N GLY A 320 16.70 -12.63 -3.92
CA GLY A 320 15.54 -12.31 -3.10
C GLY A 320 14.30 -11.90 -3.91
N GLU A 321 14.51 -11.14 -4.98
CA GLU A 321 13.47 -10.69 -5.90
C GLU A 321 12.91 -11.85 -6.73
N GLN A 322 13.78 -12.75 -7.21
CA GLN A 322 13.38 -13.97 -7.92
C GLN A 322 12.57 -14.89 -7.01
N ASP A 323 13.02 -15.08 -5.77
CA ASP A 323 12.29 -15.85 -4.76
C ASP A 323 10.87 -15.25 -4.55
N ALA A 324 10.74 -13.92 -4.48
CA ALA A 324 9.45 -13.25 -4.32
C ALA A 324 8.53 -13.39 -5.55
N ILE A 325 9.09 -13.35 -6.77
CA ILE A 325 8.33 -13.58 -8.02
C ILE A 325 7.75 -15.00 -8.02
N VAL A 326 8.57 -16.00 -7.66
CA VAL A 326 8.14 -17.40 -7.59
C VAL A 326 7.05 -17.58 -6.53
N ALA A 327 7.20 -16.97 -5.35
CA ALA A 327 6.20 -17.02 -4.28
C ALA A 327 4.85 -16.43 -4.74
N LYS A 328 4.88 -15.28 -5.42
CA LYS A 328 3.68 -14.61 -5.95
C LYS A 328 2.96 -15.45 -7.00
N ALA A 329 3.70 -16.10 -7.89
CA ALA A 329 3.10 -16.98 -8.91
C ALA A 329 2.38 -18.19 -8.28
N GLY A 330 2.93 -18.76 -7.20
CA GLY A 330 2.24 -19.80 -6.44
C GLY A 330 0.91 -19.31 -5.84
N ILE A 331 0.92 -18.12 -5.24
CA ILE A 331 -0.29 -17.50 -4.66
C ILE A 331 -1.33 -17.23 -5.76
N GLU A 332 -0.90 -16.69 -6.90
CA GLU A 332 -1.77 -16.42 -8.05
C GLU A 332 -2.45 -17.68 -8.59
N ALA A 333 -1.73 -18.81 -8.62
CA ALA A 333 -2.30 -20.10 -9.01
C ALA A 333 -3.47 -20.52 -8.11
N LEU A 334 -3.35 -20.34 -6.79
CA LEU A 334 -4.45 -20.57 -5.85
C LEU A 334 -5.61 -19.59 -6.09
N LEU A 335 -5.32 -18.29 -6.20
CA LEU A 335 -6.35 -17.27 -6.37
C LEU A 335 -7.14 -17.43 -7.66
N THR A 336 -6.49 -17.93 -8.72
CA THR A 336 -7.14 -18.24 -10.00
C THR A 336 -8.14 -19.37 -9.85
N GLU A 337 -7.73 -20.48 -9.22
CA GLU A 337 -8.62 -21.63 -8.98
C GLU A 337 -9.78 -21.31 -8.03
N LEU A 338 -9.56 -20.44 -7.04
CA LEU A 338 -10.64 -19.93 -6.18
C LEU A 338 -11.69 -19.13 -6.98
N LYS A 339 -11.27 -18.33 -7.98
CA LYS A 339 -12.21 -17.61 -8.85
C LYS A 339 -12.97 -18.55 -9.79
N GLU A 340 -12.30 -19.56 -10.33
CA GLU A 340 -12.91 -20.56 -11.21
C GLU A 340 -13.95 -21.40 -10.47
N SER A 341 -13.66 -21.82 -9.23
CA SER A 341 -14.59 -22.58 -8.39
C SER A 341 -15.79 -21.77 -7.88
N GLN A 342 -15.71 -20.44 -7.89
CA GLN A 342 -16.81 -19.53 -7.53
C GLN A 342 -17.65 -19.07 -8.74
N SER A 343 -17.22 -19.40 -9.96
CA SER A 343 -17.98 -19.09 -11.17
C SER A 343 -19.19 -20.03 -11.30
N PRO A 344 -20.40 -19.53 -11.64
CA PRO A 344 -21.57 -20.39 -11.80
C PRO A 344 -21.30 -21.45 -12.88
N PRO A 345 -21.80 -22.69 -12.74
CA PRO A 345 -21.61 -23.70 -13.77
C PRO A 345 -22.18 -23.16 -15.08
N THR A 346 -21.34 -23.08 -16.11
CA THR A 346 -21.74 -22.72 -17.46
C THR A 346 -22.89 -23.64 -17.84
N SER A 347 -24.08 -23.08 -18.09
CA SER A 347 -25.25 -23.86 -18.45
C SER A 347 -24.90 -24.74 -19.65
N GLU A 348 -24.81 -26.05 -19.43
CA GLU A 348 -24.72 -27.01 -20.53
C GLU A 348 -25.91 -26.77 -21.46
N PRO A 349 -25.70 -26.76 -22.79
CA PRO A 349 -26.82 -26.70 -23.72
C PRO A 349 -27.69 -27.92 -23.51
N LYS A 350 -28.93 -27.68 -23.07
CA LYS A 350 -29.96 -28.70 -22.89
C LYS A 350 -30.02 -29.55 -24.18
N PRO A 351 -29.86 -30.88 -24.10
CA PRO A 351 -29.93 -31.71 -25.30
C PRO A 351 -31.30 -31.52 -25.93
N THR A 352 -31.33 -31.02 -27.16
CA THR A 352 -32.52 -31.03 -28.00
C THR A 352 -32.83 -32.49 -28.30
N LEU A 353 -33.85 -33.03 -27.63
CA LEU A 353 -34.42 -34.32 -27.98
C LEU A 353 -34.94 -34.24 -29.44
N PRO A 354 -34.71 -35.29 -30.24
CA PRO A 354 -35.13 -35.35 -31.64
C PRO A 354 -36.66 -35.42 -31.80
#